data_AF-Q30ZM6-F1
#
_entry.id   AF-Q30ZM6-F1
#
_cell.length_a   1.000
_cell.length_b   1.000
_cell.length_c   1.000
_cell.angle_alpha   90.00
_cell.angle_beta   90.00
_cell.angle_gamma   90.00
#
_symmetry.space_group_name_H-M   'P 1'
#
loop_
_entity.id
_entity.type
_entity.pdbx_description
1 polymer ?
#
loop_
_entity_poly.entity_id
_entity_poly.type
_entity_poly.pdbx_seq_one_letter_code
_entity_poly.pdbx_strand_id
1 'polypeptide(L)'
;MQEHDELQSRLRNCLQTILELEPDLEDLEIGHDLMKELNMLKTFMKKLDSVDLEEDDVLRIEKATANFLKELEGPLSLYRKQQAARHYLQ
;
A
#
# COMPACT_ATOMS: atom_id res chain seq x y z
N MET A 1 18.41 -19.76 -4.43
CA MET A 1 17.46 -19.82 -3.30
C MET A 1 17.50 -18.50 -2.54
N GLN A 2 18.66 -18.04 -2.08
CA GLN A 2 18.79 -16.77 -1.34
C GLN A 2 18.31 -15.51 -2.08
N GLU A 3 18.50 -15.40 -3.39
CA GLU A 3 18.08 -14.23 -4.19
C GLU A 3 16.56 -14.16 -4.39
N HIS A 4 15.91 -15.29 -4.67
CA HIS A 4 14.45 -15.34 -4.88
C HIS A 4 13.68 -15.05 -3.59
N ASP A 5 14.15 -15.57 -2.45
CA ASP A 5 13.57 -15.27 -1.12
C ASP A 5 13.69 -13.76 -0.77
N GLU A 6 14.78 -13.11 -1.20
CA GLU A 6 15.00 -11.68 -1.02
C GLU A 6 14.02 -10.84 -1.85
N LEU A 7 13.84 -11.19 -3.13
CA LEU A 7 12.86 -10.55 -4.02
C LEU A 7 11.44 -10.67 -3.47
N GLN A 8 11.07 -11.86 -2.99
CA GLN A 8 9.76 -12.09 -2.37
C GLN A 8 9.57 -11.24 -1.11
N SER A 9 10.60 -11.13 -0.26
CA SER A 9 10.55 -10.29 0.94
C SER A 9 10.34 -8.81 0.60
N ARG A 10 11.09 -8.29 -0.36
CA ARG A 10 10.97 -6.89 -0.82
C ARG A 10 9.60 -6.59 -1.40
N LEU A 11 9.10 -7.46 -2.27
CA LEU A 11 7.76 -7.32 -2.85
C LEU A 11 6.67 -7.42 -1.77
N ARG A 12 6.81 -8.35 -0.83
CA ARG A 12 5.91 -8.49 0.32
C ARG A 12 5.86 -7.21 1.14
N ASN A 13 7.02 -6.61 1.43
CA ASN A 13 7.12 -5.38 2.19
C ASN A 13 6.40 -4.23 1.46
N CYS A 14 6.62 -4.06 0.16
CA CYS A 14 5.94 -3.02 -0.63
C CYS A 14 4.41 -3.15 -0.56
N LEU A 15 3.90 -4.36 -0.81
CA LEU A 15 2.47 -4.62 -0.80
C LEU A 15 1.88 -4.47 0.61
N GLN A 16 2.61 -4.89 1.64
CA GLN A 16 2.17 -4.77 3.03
C GLN A 16 2.07 -3.29 3.43
N THR A 17 3.06 -2.47 3.07
CA THR A 17 3.04 -1.02 3.31
C THR A 17 1.84 -0.34 2.64
N ILE A 18 1.46 -0.75 1.42
CA ILE A 18 0.25 -0.24 0.76
C ILE A 18 -1.02 -0.66 1.52
N LEU A 19 -1.11 -1.93 1.92
CA LEU A 19 -2.29 -2.48 2.60
C LEU A 19 -2.48 -1.92 4.02
N GLU A 20 -1.40 -1.51 4.70
CA GLU A 20 -1.48 -0.84 6.00
C GLU A 20 -2.21 0.51 5.95
N LEU A 21 -2.27 1.15 4.78
CA LEU A 21 -3.00 2.41 4.59
C LEU A 21 -4.50 2.23 4.36
N GLU A 22 -4.97 1.01 4.14
CA GLU A 22 -6.37 0.74 3.80
C GLU A 22 -7.39 1.37 4.78
N PRO A 23 -7.23 1.29 6.11
CA PRO A 23 -8.20 1.89 7.04
C PRO A 23 -8.29 3.41 6.88
N ASP A 24 -7.13 4.08 6.74
CA ASP A 24 -7.08 5.53 6.54
C ASP A 24 -7.73 5.94 5.21
N LEU A 25 -7.58 5.10 4.17
CA LEU A 25 -8.15 5.33 2.84
C LEU A 25 -9.66 5.06 2.78
N GLU A 26 -10.15 4.08 3.53
CA GLU A 26 -11.57 3.76 3.68
C GLU A 26 -12.32 4.93 4.33
N ASP A 27 -11.79 5.48 5.43
CA ASP A 27 -12.40 6.61 6.11
C ASP A 27 -12.38 7.91 5.28
N LEU A 28 -11.40 8.03 4.38
CA LEU A 28 -11.24 9.17 3.48
C LEU A 28 -12.27 9.17 2.33
N GLU A 29 -13.08 8.12 2.21
CA GLU A 29 -13.96 7.86 1.07
C GLU A 29 -13.24 7.99 -0.28
N ILE A 30 -11.92 7.71 -0.32
CA ILE A 30 -11.15 7.72 -1.57
C ILE A 30 -11.62 6.52 -2.39
N GLY A 31 -12.60 6.81 -3.26
CA GLY A 31 -13.09 6.01 -4.39
C GLY A 31 -13.23 4.51 -4.16
N HIS A 32 -14.46 3.98 -4.30
CA HIS A 32 -14.73 2.54 -4.33
C HIS A 32 -13.78 1.74 -5.25
N ASP A 33 -13.20 2.36 -6.28
CA ASP A 33 -12.24 1.72 -7.16
C ASP A 33 -10.88 1.46 -6.49
N LEU A 34 -10.34 2.39 -5.68
CA LEU A 34 -9.09 2.13 -4.95
C LEU A 34 -9.25 0.97 -3.96
N MET A 35 -10.39 0.88 -3.28
CA MET A 35 -10.69 -0.23 -2.38
C MET A 35 -10.78 -1.58 -3.12
N LYS A 36 -11.25 -1.60 -4.37
CA LYS A 36 -11.20 -2.83 -5.20
C LYS A 36 -9.75 -3.20 -5.51
N GLU A 37 -8.92 -2.23 -5.87
CA GLU A 37 -7.49 -2.45 -6.13
C GLU A 37 -6.78 -3.02 -4.89
N LEU A 38 -7.01 -2.47 -3.70
CA LEU A 38 -6.45 -2.99 -2.44
C LEU A 38 -6.89 -4.43 -2.16
N ASN A 39 -8.16 -4.77 -2.41
CA ASN A 39 -8.64 -6.15 -2.28
C ASN A 39 -7.97 -7.11 -3.28
N MET A 40 -7.66 -6.64 -4.49
CA MET A 40 -6.86 -7.41 -5.45
C MET A 40 -5.43 -7.62 -4.95
N LEU A 41 -4.79 -6.61 -4.37
CA LEU A 41 -3.46 -6.74 -3.75
C LEU A 41 -3.46 -7.75 -2.59
N LYS A 42 -4.47 -7.74 -1.72
CA LYS A 42 -4.63 -8.76 -0.65
C LYS A 42 -4.72 -10.17 -1.23
N THR A 43 -5.44 -10.33 -2.33
CA THR A 43 -5.60 -11.63 -2.99
C THR A 43 -4.29 -12.08 -3.62
N PHE A 44 -3.54 -11.15 -4.19
CA PHE A 44 -2.21 -11.40 -4.75
C PHE A 44 -1.19 -11.79 -3.66
N MET A 45 -1.20 -11.11 -2.51
CA MET A 45 -0.31 -11.39 -1.37
C MET A 45 -0.36 -12.86 -0.91
N LYS A 46 -1.53 -13.51 -1.02
CA LYS A 46 -1.71 -14.93 -0.67
C LYS A 46 -1.01 -15.90 -1.63
N LYS A 47 -0.64 -15.44 -2.83
CA LYS A 47 -0.02 -16.25 -3.89
C LYS A 47 1.43 -15.86 -4.12
N LEU A 48 1.95 -14.88 -3.39
CA LEU A 48 3.26 -14.28 -3.60
C LEU A 48 4.40 -15.30 -3.62
N ASP A 49 4.31 -16.30 -2.73
CA ASP A 49 5.33 -17.34 -2.58
C ASP A 49 5.44 -18.28 -3.82
N SER A 50 4.42 -18.26 -4.69
CA SER A 50 4.37 -19.04 -5.94
C SER A 50 4.69 -18.22 -7.19
N VAL A 51 5.00 -16.92 -7.05
CA VAL A 51 5.31 -16.04 -8.17
C VAL A 51 6.80 -16.15 -8.50
N ASP A 52 7.09 -16.33 -9.78
CA ASP A 52 8.44 -16.18 -10.32
C ASP A 52 8.75 -14.68 -10.45
N LEU A 53 9.84 -14.24 -9.84
CA LEU A 53 10.15 -12.81 -9.68
C LEU A 53 11.49 -12.50 -10.31
N GLU A 54 11.53 -11.40 -11.04
CA GLU A 54 12.74 -10.79 -11.56
C GLU A 54 13.01 -9.46 -10.83
N GLU A 55 14.29 -9.12 -10.65
CA GLU A 55 14.72 -7.89 -9.96
C GLU A 55 14.07 -6.64 -10.55
N ASP A 56 14.02 -6.53 -11.88
CA ASP A 56 13.45 -5.38 -12.58
C ASP A 56 11.96 -5.17 -12.27
N ASP A 57 11.20 -6.25 -12.10
CA ASP A 57 9.79 -6.16 -11.70
C ASP A 57 9.64 -5.72 -10.25
N VAL A 58 10.47 -6.23 -9.35
CA VAL A 58 10.48 -5.78 -7.94
C VAL A 58 10.84 -4.31 -7.84
N LEU A 59 11.86 -3.84 -8.56
CA LEU A 59 12.25 -2.42 -8.61
C LEU A 59 11.13 -1.52 -9.15
N ARG A 60 10.38 -1.99 -10.15
CA ARG A 60 9.22 -1.26 -10.68
C ARG A 60 8.12 -1.14 -9.64
N ILE A 61 7.84 -2.19 -8.88
CA ILE A 61 6.84 -2.16 -7.80
C ILE A 61 7.30 -1.30 -6.63
N GLU A 62 8.57 -1.36 -6.24
CA GLU A 62 9.16 -0.50 -5.20
C GLU A 62 8.99 0.98 -5.59
N LYS A 63 9.32 1.33 -6.84
CA LYS A 63 9.16 2.70 -7.34
C LYS A 63 7.69 3.14 -7.38
N ALA A 64 6.80 2.27 -7.85
CA ALA A 64 5.37 2.55 -7.89
C ALA A 64 4.80 2.76 -6.47
N THR A 65 5.24 1.93 -5.52
CA THR A 65 4.88 2.04 -4.10
C THR A 65 5.35 3.37 -3.52
N ALA A 66 6.60 3.76 -3.74
CA ALA A 66 7.13 5.03 -3.28
C ALA A 66 6.36 6.24 -3.85
N ASN A 67 6.01 6.19 -5.14
CA ASN A 67 5.19 7.24 -5.77
C ASN A 67 3.79 7.30 -5.18
N PHE A 68 3.13 6.16 -5.00
CA PHE A 68 1.82 6.06 -4.38
C PHE A 68 1.80 6.66 -2.97
N LEU A 69 2.77 6.30 -2.12
CA LEU A 69 2.89 6.84 -0.78
C LEU A 69 3.06 8.36 -0.79
N LYS A 70 3.92 8.87 -1.68
CA LYS A 70 4.15 10.30 -1.84
C LYS A 70 2.91 11.07 -2.28
N GLU A 71 2.11 10.50 -3.17
CA GLU A 71 0.83 11.09 -3.61
C GLU A 71 -0.19 11.15 -2.47
N LEU A 72 -0.14 10.19 -1.53
CA LEU A 72 -1.04 10.12 -0.39
C LEU A 72 -0.64 10.99 0.81
N GLU A 73 0.63 11.39 0.95
CA GLU A 73 1.09 12.23 2.06
C GLU A 73 0.24 13.50 2.24
N GLY A 74 -0.07 14.19 1.13
CA GLY A 74 -0.91 15.38 1.13
C GLY A 74 -2.32 15.10 1.67
N PRO A 75 -3.12 14.28 0.96
CA PRO A 75 -4.47 13.90 1.39
C PRO A 75 -4.55 13.38 2.84
N LEU A 76 -3.66 12.44 3.21
CA LEU A 76 -3.64 11.86 4.56
C LEU A 76 -3.27 12.89 5.64
N SER A 77 -2.35 13.81 5.36
CA SER A 77 -1.99 14.86 6.33
C SER A 77 -3.15 15.83 6.60
N LEU A 78 -3.94 16.15 5.58
CA LEU A 78 -5.12 17.00 5.73
C LEU A 78 -6.21 16.27 6.51
N TYR A 79 -6.43 14.99 6.20
CA TYR A 79 -7.39 14.15 6.90
C TYR A 79 -7.11 14.02 8.39
N ARG A 80 -5.86 13.67 8.75
CA ARG A 80 -5.43 13.54 10.16
C ARG A 80 -5.59 14.85 10.93
N LYS A 81 -5.30 16.00 10.31
CA LYS A 81 -5.53 17.33 10.93
C LYS A 81 -7.01 17.59 11.19
N GLN A 82 -7.89 17.22 10.25
CA GLN A 82 -9.34 17.38 10.41
C GLN A 82 -9.90 16.48 11.52
N GLN A 83 -9.46 15.22 11.59
CA GLN A 83 -9.84 14.30 12.66
C GLN A 83 -9.44 14.84 14.05
N ALA A 84 -8.19 15.28 14.19
CA ALA A 84 -7.71 15.83 15.46
C ALA A 84 -8.55 17.05 15.88
N ALA A 85 -8.83 17.97 14.97
CA ALA A 85 -9.66 19.14 15.25
C ALA A 85 -11.09 18.77 15.70
N ARG A 86 -11.69 17.74 15.10
CA ARG A 86 -13.01 17.23 15.52
C ARG A 86 -12.98 16.63 16.93
N HIS A 87 -11.93 15.91 17.29
CA HIS A 87 -11.79 15.29 18.61
C HIS A 87 -11.65 16.32 19.74
N TYR A 88 -11.10 17.51 19.47
CA TYR A 88 -11.01 18.58 20.47
C TYR A 88 -12.31 19.39 20.67
N LEU A 89 -13.33 19.18 19.82
CA LEU A 89 -14.61 19.90 19.86
C LEU A 89 -15.75 19.07 20.47
N GLN A 90 -15.47 17.86 20.96
CA GLN A 90 -16.39 16.98 21.69
C GLN A 90 -16.01 16.92 23.16
#